data_AF-A0A3R6XJS3-F1
#
_entry.id   AF-A0A3R6XJS3-F1
#
_cell.length_a   1.000
_cell.length_b   1.000
_cell.length_c   1.000
_cell.angle_alpha   90.00
_cell.angle_beta   90.00
_cell.angle_gamma   90.00
#
_symmetry.space_group_name_H-M   'P 1'
#
loop_
_entity.id
_entity.type
_entity.pdbx_description
1 polymer ?
#
loop_
_entity_poly.entity_id
_entity_poly.type
_entity_poly.pdbx_seq_one_letter_code
_entity_poly.pdbx_strand_id
1 'polypeptide(L)'
;VTTNALYAFQADLPLDQSFFEDAAKWATIEASYREYISSLLTLAGQSATDAKAVEDVIITFQKKFANVLLTKVELMEAEVTKYNPLTYADAAKKYPLTVGLQLQAHGFNVCKGCSADKVVLYDLEFFDRAQVLLKANPMATLKTLVEFILLHVNSPQLSADFVMANRKLFEKKIKGVITQPSRERQADWFVTVVEESFKTVLSTANWLDNWTRANGLMKLSQLEAMTTFYDYFLAKANYQPVDKTLWGMLPQTVNAYERYTPRENKMRRRTLELSPQL
;
A
#
# COMPACT_ATOMS: atom_id res chain seq x y z
N VAL A 1 -11.50 -19.82 -18.72
CA VAL A 1 -11.21 -19.68 -17.28
C VAL A 1 -10.73 -18.26 -17.03
N THR A 2 -11.25 -17.56 -16.03
CA THR A 2 -10.75 -16.23 -15.63
C THR A 2 -9.46 -16.41 -14.83
N THR A 3 -8.40 -15.70 -15.21
CA THR A 3 -7.08 -15.78 -14.58
C THR A 3 -6.72 -14.44 -13.95
N ASN A 4 -5.87 -14.49 -12.93
CA ASN A 4 -5.26 -13.28 -12.37
C ASN A 4 -4.29 -12.66 -13.39
N ALA A 5 -3.96 -11.40 -13.21
CA ALA A 5 -2.91 -10.74 -13.98
C ALA A 5 -2.12 -9.82 -13.04
N LEU A 6 -0.83 -9.67 -13.31
CA LEU A 6 0.02 -8.72 -12.61
C LEU A 6 -0.26 -7.31 -13.11
N TYR A 7 -0.45 -6.36 -12.18
CA TYR A 7 -0.62 -4.94 -12.48
C TYR A 7 0.52 -4.14 -11.87
N ALA A 8 1.00 -3.15 -12.61
CA ALA A 8 1.98 -2.18 -12.14
C ALA A 8 1.34 -0.79 -12.07
N PHE A 9 1.44 -0.17 -10.88
CA PHE A 9 0.86 1.14 -10.57
C PHE A 9 1.96 2.15 -10.24
N GLN A 10 1.59 3.42 -10.15
CA GLN A 10 2.47 4.42 -9.56
C GLN A 10 2.70 4.16 -8.06
N ALA A 11 3.86 4.56 -7.56
CA ALA A 11 4.18 4.41 -6.13
C ALA A 11 3.58 5.55 -5.31
N ASP A 12 3.34 5.28 -4.03
CA ASP A 12 2.84 6.29 -3.09
C ASP A 12 3.95 7.21 -2.58
N LEU A 13 3.56 8.41 -2.15
CA LEU A 13 4.40 9.35 -1.42
C LEU A 13 4.16 9.22 0.09
N PRO A 14 5.18 9.50 0.93
CA PRO A 14 5.00 9.56 2.39
C PRO A 14 3.99 10.60 2.88
N LEU A 15 3.68 11.61 2.07
CA LEU A 15 2.62 12.60 2.29
C LEU A 15 1.70 12.63 1.07
N ASP A 16 0.45 13.09 1.25
CA ASP A 16 -0.44 13.37 0.10
C ASP A 16 0.26 14.33 -0.87
N GLN A 17 0.18 14.00 -2.16
CA GLN A 17 0.84 14.72 -3.25
C GLN A 17 0.65 16.24 -3.18
N SER A 18 -0.51 16.70 -2.72
CA SER A 18 -0.80 18.14 -2.64
C SER A 18 0.09 18.90 -1.65
N PHE A 19 0.69 18.24 -0.66
CA PHE A 19 1.69 18.89 0.22
C PHE A 19 2.97 19.26 -0.52
N PHE A 20 3.30 18.59 -1.62
CA PHE A 20 4.51 18.86 -2.40
C PHE A 20 4.27 19.81 -3.57
N GLU A 21 3.02 19.89 -4.05
CA GLU A 21 2.62 20.76 -5.17
C GLU A 21 2.17 22.16 -4.72
N ASP A 22 1.59 22.26 -3.52
CA ASP A 22 1.08 23.52 -2.97
C ASP A 22 2.08 24.09 -1.94
N ALA A 23 2.73 25.19 -2.30
CA ALA A 23 3.71 25.85 -1.45
C ALA A 23 3.11 26.35 -0.11
N ALA A 24 1.84 26.77 -0.10
CA ALA A 24 1.19 27.21 1.12
C ALA A 24 0.91 26.03 2.06
N LYS A 25 0.43 24.90 1.53
CA LYS A 25 0.29 23.66 2.31
C LYS A 25 1.63 23.16 2.83
N TRP A 26 2.65 23.14 1.97
CA TRP A 26 4.01 22.74 2.34
C TRP A 26 4.53 23.55 3.52
N ALA A 27 4.39 24.89 3.46
CA ALA A 27 4.84 25.79 4.52
C ALA A 27 4.21 25.48 5.89
N THR A 28 3.00 24.90 5.92
CA THR A 28 2.36 24.53 7.20
C THR A 28 3.00 23.34 7.90
N ILE A 29 3.68 22.44 7.17
CA ILE A 29 4.21 21.18 7.69
C ILE A 29 5.72 21.01 7.53
N GLU A 30 6.40 21.85 6.75
CA GLU A 30 7.83 21.69 6.41
C GLU A 30 8.71 21.44 7.64
N ALA A 31 8.60 22.29 8.66
CA ALA A 31 9.42 22.15 9.87
C ALA A 31 9.16 20.82 10.60
N SER A 32 7.90 20.39 10.68
CA SER A 32 7.53 19.10 11.29
C SER A 32 7.96 17.91 10.44
N TYR A 33 7.98 18.04 9.12
CA TYR A 33 8.43 16.99 8.22
C TYR A 33 9.93 16.79 8.26
N ARG A 34 10.71 17.87 8.32
CA ARG A 34 12.16 17.85 8.55
C ARG A 34 12.50 17.17 9.87
N GLU A 35 11.83 17.58 10.94
CA GLU A 35 11.99 16.96 12.26
C GLU A 35 11.66 15.46 12.22
N TYR A 36 10.61 15.07 11.50
CA TYR A 36 10.24 13.67 11.31
C TYR A 36 11.34 12.86 10.60
N ILE A 37 11.86 13.37 9.48
CA ILE A 37 12.99 12.76 8.75
C ILE A 37 14.19 12.55 9.68
N SER A 38 14.64 13.62 10.33
CA SER A 38 15.80 13.57 11.21
C SER A 38 15.60 12.62 12.39
N SER A 39 14.39 12.59 12.94
CA SER A 39 14.03 11.68 14.04
C SER A 39 14.12 10.22 13.62
N LEU A 40 13.55 9.85 12.47
CA LEU A 40 13.61 8.47 11.98
C LEU A 40 15.06 8.00 11.75
N LEU A 41 15.87 8.83 11.10
CA LEU A 41 17.26 8.50 10.78
C LEU A 41 18.13 8.40 12.04
N THR A 42 17.92 9.30 13.01
CA THR A 42 18.62 9.26 14.29
C THR A 42 18.24 8.02 15.10
N LEU A 43 16.95 7.66 15.13
CA LEU A 43 16.46 6.43 15.77
C LEU A 43 16.99 5.17 15.09
N ALA A 44 17.35 5.25 13.80
CA ALA A 44 18.01 4.18 13.05
C ALA A 44 19.55 4.15 13.28
N GLY A 45 20.10 5.04 14.11
CA GLY A 45 21.50 5.05 14.51
C GLY A 45 22.39 6.06 13.78
N GLN A 46 21.84 6.90 12.91
CA GLN A 46 22.61 8.00 12.30
C GLN A 46 22.91 9.10 13.33
N SER A 47 24.01 9.83 13.13
CA SER A 47 24.27 11.03 13.94
C SER A 47 23.24 12.12 13.63
N ALA A 48 22.93 12.97 14.60
CA ALA A 48 22.00 14.08 14.39
C ALA A 48 22.46 15.04 13.28
N THR A 49 23.78 15.17 13.09
CA THR A 49 24.38 15.98 12.02
C THR A 49 24.12 15.35 10.64
N ASP A 50 24.34 14.04 10.51
CA ASP A 50 24.16 13.33 9.23
C ASP A 50 22.68 13.25 8.85
N ALA A 51 21.81 12.95 9.82
CA ALA A 51 20.37 12.90 9.64
C ALA A 51 19.82 14.24 9.12
N LYS A 52 20.31 15.35 9.68
CA LYS A 52 19.92 16.70 9.26
C LYS A 52 20.46 17.06 7.88
N ALA A 53 21.68 16.63 7.55
CA ALA A 53 22.32 16.93 6.26
C ALA A 53 21.56 16.34 5.06
N VAL A 54 20.77 15.28 5.26
CA VAL A 54 20.05 14.60 4.17
C VAL A 54 18.57 15.01 4.04
N GLU A 55 18.03 15.86 4.92
CA GLU A 55 16.64 16.31 4.86
C GLU A 55 16.28 16.93 3.50
N ASP A 56 17.12 17.86 3.02
CA ASP A 56 16.90 18.53 1.73
C ASP A 56 16.98 17.57 0.55
N VAL A 57 17.82 16.55 0.64
CA VAL A 57 17.94 15.51 -0.39
C VAL A 57 16.63 14.74 -0.50
N ILE A 58 16.08 14.30 0.64
CA ILE A 58 14.81 13.55 0.71
C ILE A 58 13.64 14.42 0.22
N ILE A 59 13.52 15.64 0.75
CA ILE A 59 12.43 16.56 0.40
C ILE A 59 12.47 16.95 -1.07
N THR A 60 13.65 17.29 -1.61
CA THR A 60 13.80 17.68 -3.01
C THR A 60 13.46 16.53 -3.95
N PHE A 61 13.89 15.32 -3.63
CA PHE A 61 13.52 14.15 -4.43
C PHE A 61 12.01 13.91 -4.40
N GLN A 62 11.37 13.97 -3.23
CA GLN A 62 9.93 13.76 -3.11
C GLN A 62 9.11 14.83 -3.84
N LYS A 63 9.53 16.10 -3.80
CA LYS A 63 8.92 17.17 -4.60
C LYS A 63 9.05 16.91 -6.10
N LYS A 64 10.20 16.43 -6.57
CA LYS A 64 10.37 16.03 -7.97
C LYS A 64 9.50 14.82 -8.32
N PHE A 65 9.40 13.85 -7.42
CA PHE A 65 8.57 12.66 -7.61
C PHE A 65 7.08 12.98 -7.62
N ALA A 66 6.61 13.93 -6.82
CA ALA A 66 5.23 14.42 -6.88
C ALA A 66 4.86 14.91 -8.29
N ASN A 67 5.76 15.60 -8.98
CA ASN A 67 5.56 16.03 -10.37
C ASN A 67 5.65 14.89 -11.42
N VAL A 68 6.12 13.71 -11.01
CA VAL A 68 6.13 12.50 -11.86
C VAL A 68 4.82 11.74 -11.74
N LEU A 69 4.17 11.78 -10.57
CA LEU A 69 2.91 11.10 -10.31
C LEU A 69 1.78 11.69 -11.15
N LEU A 70 0.84 10.82 -11.53
CA LEU A 70 -0.44 11.26 -12.03
C LEU A 70 -1.24 11.92 -10.90
N THR A 71 -1.91 13.00 -11.25
CA THR A 71 -2.92 13.63 -10.41
C THR A 71 -4.10 12.68 -10.16
N LYS A 72 -4.91 12.97 -9.14
CA LYS A 72 -6.12 12.18 -8.84
C LYS A 72 -7.08 12.08 -10.04
N VAL A 73 -7.18 13.14 -10.85
CA VAL A 73 -8.03 13.16 -12.05
C VAL A 73 -7.48 12.23 -13.12
N GLU A 74 -6.18 12.33 -13.43
CA GLU A 74 -5.51 11.45 -14.40
C GLU A 74 -5.57 9.97 -13.97
N LEU A 75 -5.47 9.67 -12.67
CA LEU A 75 -5.67 8.32 -12.14
C LEU A 75 -7.08 7.78 -12.39
N MET A 76 -8.11 8.61 -12.19
CA MET A 76 -9.50 8.24 -12.48
C MET A 76 -9.70 7.99 -13.99
N GLU A 77 -9.09 8.80 -14.86
CA GLU A 77 -9.16 8.59 -16.30
C GLU A 77 -8.41 7.31 -16.73
N ALA A 78 -7.21 7.08 -16.20
CA ALA A 78 -6.42 5.88 -16.47
C ALA A 78 -7.16 4.60 -16.08
N GLU A 79 -7.90 4.62 -14.95
CA GLU A 79 -8.73 3.49 -14.48
C GLU A 79 -9.79 3.05 -15.49
N VAL A 80 -10.35 4.00 -16.24
CA VAL A 80 -11.47 3.75 -17.16
C VAL A 80 -10.99 3.47 -18.60
N THR A 81 -9.83 4.00 -19.00
CA THR A 81 -9.49 4.11 -20.43
C THR A 81 -8.29 3.29 -20.89
N LYS A 82 -7.35 2.88 -20.01
CA LYS A 82 -6.06 2.34 -20.46
C LYS A 82 -5.82 0.89 -20.02
N TYR A 83 -5.70 -0.01 -21.00
CA TYR A 83 -5.20 -1.38 -20.81
C TYR A 83 -3.85 -1.52 -21.54
N ASN A 84 -2.74 -1.43 -20.80
CA ASN A 84 -1.38 -1.43 -21.38
C ASN A 84 -0.60 -2.71 -21.01
N PRO A 85 -0.92 -3.88 -21.60
CA PRO A 85 -0.22 -5.12 -21.31
C PRO A 85 1.13 -5.16 -22.05
N LEU A 86 2.21 -5.46 -21.33
CA LEU A 86 3.52 -5.77 -21.90
C LEU A 86 3.96 -7.14 -21.43
N THR A 87 4.63 -7.92 -22.28
CA THR A 87 5.30 -9.14 -21.81
C THR A 87 6.32 -8.77 -20.74
N TYR A 88 6.63 -9.67 -19.79
CA TYR A 88 7.66 -9.40 -18.80
C TYR A 88 9.00 -8.99 -19.43
N ALA A 89 9.37 -9.61 -20.55
CA ALA A 89 10.58 -9.27 -21.29
C ALA A 89 10.52 -7.85 -21.89
N ASP A 90 9.40 -7.48 -22.54
CA ASP A 90 9.25 -6.14 -23.12
C ASP A 90 9.16 -5.06 -22.04
N ALA A 91 8.47 -5.34 -20.94
CA ALA A 91 8.38 -4.45 -19.79
C ALA A 91 9.75 -4.23 -19.15
N ALA A 92 10.52 -5.30 -18.91
CA ALA A 92 11.86 -5.18 -18.35
C ALA A 92 12.83 -4.43 -19.28
N LYS A 93 12.68 -4.60 -20.60
CA LYS A 93 13.47 -3.86 -21.60
C LYS A 93 13.09 -2.38 -21.67
N LYS A 94 11.81 -2.05 -21.66
CA LYS A 94 11.32 -0.66 -21.76
C LYS A 94 11.51 0.11 -20.46
N TYR A 95 11.28 -0.56 -19.33
CA TYR A 95 11.25 0.03 -17.99
C TYR A 95 12.27 -0.61 -17.02
N PRO A 96 13.58 -0.67 -17.36
CA PRO A 96 14.55 -1.39 -16.53
C PRO A 96 14.66 -0.91 -15.08
N LEU A 97 14.61 0.40 -14.78
CA LEU A 97 14.81 0.91 -13.41
C LEU A 97 13.53 0.89 -12.56
N THR A 98 12.38 0.61 -13.16
CA THR A 98 11.09 0.52 -12.45
C THR A 98 10.55 -0.91 -12.52
N VAL A 99 9.81 -1.25 -13.56
CA VAL A 99 9.13 -2.54 -13.69
C VAL A 99 10.13 -3.69 -13.83
N GLY A 100 11.21 -3.52 -14.60
CA GLY A 100 12.20 -4.57 -14.84
C GLY A 100 12.90 -5.06 -13.58
N LEU A 101 13.44 -4.14 -12.78
CA LEU A 101 14.05 -4.45 -11.49
C LEU A 101 13.07 -5.17 -10.55
N GLN A 102 11.82 -4.72 -10.47
CA GLN A 102 10.80 -5.34 -9.61
C GLN A 102 10.46 -6.77 -10.07
N LEU A 103 10.25 -6.98 -11.37
CA LEU A 103 10.01 -8.31 -11.93
C LEU A 103 11.14 -9.27 -11.59
N GLN A 104 12.40 -8.84 -11.76
CA GLN A 104 13.57 -9.65 -11.43
C GLN A 104 13.68 -9.92 -9.93
N ALA A 105 13.51 -8.89 -9.10
CA ALA A 105 13.61 -9.01 -7.64
C ALA A 105 12.58 -9.99 -7.05
N HIS A 106 11.40 -10.09 -7.68
CA HIS A 106 10.34 -11.03 -7.29
C HIS A 106 10.37 -12.35 -8.08
N GLY A 107 11.47 -12.66 -8.78
CA GLY A 107 11.71 -13.97 -9.40
C GLY A 107 10.94 -14.22 -10.70
N PHE A 108 10.34 -13.19 -11.30
CA PHE A 108 9.66 -13.34 -12.60
C PHE A 108 10.68 -13.51 -13.73
N ASN A 109 10.34 -14.40 -14.68
CA ASN A 109 11.21 -14.67 -15.81
C ASN A 109 11.08 -13.56 -16.88
N VAL A 110 12.11 -12.73 -16.99
CA VAL A 110 12.20 -11.63 -17.97
C VAL A 110 12.99 -11.99 -19.24
N CYS A 111 13.42 -13.24 -19.42
CA CYS A 111 14.13 -13.61 -20.65
C CYS A 111 13.21 -13.68 -21.88
N LYS A 112 13.68 -13.14 -23.00
CA LYS A 112 12.92 -13.06 -24.24
C LYS A 112 12.57 -14.47 -24.74
N GLY A 113 11.28 -14.72 -24.92
CA GLY A 113 10.76 -16.00 -25.41
C GLY A 113 10.60 -17.08 -24.33
N CYS A 114 10.95 -16.79 -23.08
CA CYS A 114 10.86 -17.76 -21.97
C CYS A 114 9.47 -17.82 -21.34
N SER A 115 8.70 -16.73 -21.44
CA SER A 115 7.30 -16.69 -21.05
C SER A 115 6.52 -15.71 -21.93
N ALA A 116 5.22 -16.00 -22.13
CA ALA A 116 4.26 -15.09 -22.74
C ALA A 116 3.46 -14.28 -21.69
N ASP A 117 3.79 -14.45 -20.41
CA ASP A 117 3.17 -13.76 -19.28
C ASP A 117 3.36 -12.24 -19.40
N LYS A 118 2.33 -11.49 -19.00
CA LYS A 118 2.29 -10.03 -19.14
C LYS A 118 2.08 -9.36 -17.79
N VAL A 119 2.58 -8.14 -17.72
CA VAL A 119 2.23 -7.17 -16.70
C VAL A 119 1.40 -6.08 -17.36
N VAL A 120 0.32 -5.67 -16.71
CA VAL A 120 -0.54 -4.58 -17.16
C VAL A 120 -0.10 -3.30 -16.46
N LEU A 121 0.42 -2.35 -17.23
CA LEU A 121 0.84 -1.06 -16.69
C LEU A 121 -0.37 -0.13 -16.66
N TYR A 122 -0.63 0.44 -15.49
CA TYR A 122 -1.79 1.31 -15.30
C TYR A 122 -1.68 2.59 -16.14
N ASP A 123 -0.51 3.20 -16.14
CA ASP A 123 -0.21 4.34 -16.98
C ASP A 123 1.25 4.32 -17.44
N LEU A 124 1.47 4.37 -18.76
CA LEU A 124 2.80 4.29 -19.35
C LEU A 124 3.62 5.56 -19.12
N GLU A 125 2.96 6.71 -19.04
CA GLU A 125 3.63 8.01 -18.93
C GLU A 125 4.27 8.18 -17.56
N PHE A 126 3.61 7.73 -16.49
CA PHE A 126 4.23 7.63 -15.16
C PHE A 126 5.55 6.85 -15.23
N PHE A 127 5.55 5.67 -15.86
CA PHE A 127 6.77 4.87 -15.94
C PHE A 127 7.85 5.50 -16.82
N ASP A 128 7.47 6.20 -17.91
CA ASP A 128 8.41 6.96 -18.74
C ASP A 128 9.07 8.09 -17.92
N ARG A 129 8.29 8.89 -17.18
CA ARG A 129 8.77 9.97 -16.31
C ARG A 129 9.61 9.46 -15.14
N ALA A 130 9.18 8.37 -14.49
CA ALA A 130 9.88 7.75 -13.36
C ALA A 130 11.27 7.24 -13.76
N GLN A 131 11.40 6.66 -14.95
CA GLN A 131 12.70 6.23 -15.49
C GLN A 131 13.68 7.40 -15.63
N VAL A 132 13.19 8.54 -16.13
CA VAL A 132 13.98 9.76 -16.26
C VAL A 132 14.42 10.26 -14.89
N LEU A 133 13.49 10.33 -13.93
CA LEU A 133 13.81 10.77 -12.57
C LEU A 133 14.85 9.86 -11.91
N LEU A 134 14.66 8.54 -11.95
CA LEU A 134 15.60 7.59 -11.34
C LEU A 134 16.99 7.67 -11.96
N LYS A 135 17.07 7.79 -13.30
CA LYS A 135 18.36 7.92 -14.02
C LYS A 135 19.08 9.23 -13.71
N ALA A 136 18.34 10.31 -13.44
CA ALA A 136 18.89 11.63 -13.17
C ALA A 136 19.44 11.80 -11.74
N ASN A 137 19.19 10.86 -10.83
CA ASN A 137 19.64 10.95 -9.45
C ASN A 137 20.80 9.98 -9.17
N PRO A 138 21.82 10.41 -8.43
CA PRO A 138 22.96 9.56 -8.10
C PRO A 138 22.53 8.44 -7.14
N MET A 139 23.26 7.33 -7.19
CA MET A 139 22.98 6.16 -6.34
C MET A 139 22.96 6.49 -4.84
N ALA A 140 23.79 7.44 -4.39
CA ALA A 140 23.79 7.89 -3.00
C ALA A 140 22.42 8.49 -2.59
N THR A 141 21.85 9.38 -3.42
CA THR A 141 20.50 9.92 -3.22
C THR A 141 19.46 8.80 -3.16
N LEU A 142 19.49 7.88 -4.13
CA LEU A 142 18.51 6.78 -4.16
C LEU A 142 18.58 5.89 -2.91
N LYS A 143 19.78 5.59 -2.41
CA LYS A 143 19.97 4.85 -1.15
C LYS A 143 19.38 5.58 0.05
N THR A 144 19.67 6.87 0.19
CA THR A 144 19.10 7.71 1.26
C THR A 144 17.58 7.74 1.20
N LEU A 145 17.00 7.83 0.01
CA LEU A 145 15.55 7.82 -0.17
C LEU A 145 14.92 6.48 0.21
N VAL A 146 15.53 5.37 -0.21
CA VAL A 146 15.06 4.02 0.14
C VAL A 146 15.14 3.77 1.65
N GLU A 147 16.24 4.18 2.29
CA GLU A 147 16.39 4.09 3.75
C GLU A 147 15.28 4.86 4.47
N PHE A 148 15.04 6.11 4.09
CA PHE A 148 13.96 6.91 4.67
C PHE A 148 12.58 6.30 4.42
N ILE A 149 12.27 5.87 3.20
CA ILE A 149 10.96 5.28 2.86
C ILE A 149 10.74 3.99 3.67
N LEU A 150 11.76 3.15 3.81
CA LEU A 150 11.68 1.93 4.60
C LEU A 150 11.37 2.23 6.07
N LEU A 151 12.08 3.19 6.65
CA LEU A 151 11.82 3.62 8.03
C LEU A 151 10.42 4.24 8.16
N HIS A 152 10.00 5.06 7.20
CA HIS A 152 8.68 5.70 7.20
C HIS A 152 7.55 4.67 7.21
N VAL A 153 7.56 3.74 6.25
CA VAL A 153 6.52 2.70 6.09
C VAL A 153 6.42 1.81 7.33
N ASN A 154 7.55 1.51 7.97
CA ASN A 154 7.58 0.64 9.14
C ASN A 154 7.42 1.40 10.47
N SER A 155 7.60 2.73 10.50
CA SER A 155 7.58 3.53 11.74
C SER A 155 6.37 3.30 12.65
N PRO A 156 5.15 3.03 12.15
CA PRO A 156 4.00 2.71 13.03
C PRO A 156 4.11 1.36 13.77
N GLN A 157 5.03 0.49 13.36
CA GLN A 157 5.20 -0.89 13.86
C GLN A 157 6.57 -1.15 14.52
N LEU A 158 7.41 -0.11 14.63
CA LEU A 158 8.72 -0.19 15.28
C LEU A 158 8.60 0.16 16.78
N SER A 159 9.71 0.57 17.40
CA SER A 159 9.73 0.95 18.82
C SER A 159 8.81 2.14 19.11
N ALA A 160 8.50 2.36 20.40
CA ALA A 160 7.64 3.46 20.82
C ALA A 160 8.08 4.83 20.29
N ASP A 161 9.39 5.07 20.19
CA ASP A 161 9.93 6.35 19.69
C ASP A 161 9.64 6.56 18.21
N PHE A 162 9.74 5.51 17.39
CA PHE A 162 9.36 5.55 15.97
C PHE A 162 7.86 5.85 15.81
N VAL A 163 7.02 5.17 16.60
CA VAL A 163 5.57 5.37 16.59
C VAL A 163 5.22 6.80 17.00
N MET A 164 5.87 7.33 18.04
CA MET A 164 5.66 8.70 18.50
C MET A 164 6.08 9.73 17.44
N ALA A 165 7.23 9.54 16.80
CA ALA A 165 7.70 10.43 15.73
C ALA A 165 6.71 10.48 14.55
N ASN A 166 6.21 9.31 14.11
CA ASN A 166 5.18 9.22 13.08
C ASN A 166 3.90 9.96 13.48
N ARG A 167 3.33 9.63 14.65
CA ARG A 167 2.07 10.21 15.11
C ARG A 167 2.14 11.71 15.33
N LYS A 168 3.28 12.22 15.79
CA LYS A 168 3.49 13.67 15.97
C LYS A 168 3.21 14.42 14.67
N LEU A 169 3.67 13.89 13.53
CA LEU A 169 3.43 14.46 12.22
C LEU A 169 2.03 14.10 11.69
N PHE A 170 1.73 12.81 11.52
CA PHE A 170 0.55 12.38 10.77
C PHE A 170 -0.76 12.53 11.54
N GLU A 171 -0.79 12.14 12.80
CA GLU A 171 -2.02 12.20 13.60
C GLU A 171 -2.23 13.59 14.20
N LYS A 172 -1.21 14.13 14.88
CA LYS A 172 -1.36 15.40 15.59
C LYS A 172 -1.26 16.61 14.67
N LYS A 173 -0.23 16.69 13.81
CA LYS A 173 0.02 17.88 12.99
C LYS A 173 -0.85 17.93 11.73
N ILE A 174 -1.01 16.81 11.03
CA ILE A 174 -1.76 16.76 9.76
C ILE A 174 -3.26 16.53 10.01
N LYS A 175 -3.63 15.51 10.80
CA LYS A 175 -5.05 15.18 11.06
C LYS A 175 -5.68 15.97 12.21
N GLY A 176 -4.89 16.63 13.05
CA GLY A 176 -5.39 17.39 14.19
C GLY A 176 -5.97 16.53 15.32
N VAL A 177 -5.57 15.27 15.43
CA VAL A 177 -6.06 14.35 16.47
C VAL A 177 -5.53 14.78 17.85
N ILE A 178 -6.46 15.10 18.76
CA ILE A 178 -6.14 15.64 20.10
C ILE A 178 -6.03 14.53 21.15
N THR A 179 -6.70 13.39 20.96
CA THR A 179 -6.74 12.26 21.92
C THR A 179 -6.20 10.97 21.31
N GLN A 180 -5.30 10.31 22.03
CA GLN A 180 -4.73 9.04 21.60
C GLN A 180 -5.72 7.88 21.91
N PRO A 181 -6.01 6.97 20.96
CA PRO A 181 -6.66 5.71 21.31
C PRO A 181 -5.75 4.91 22.26
N SER A 182 -6.31 4.08 23.15
CA SER A 182 -5.49 3.26 24.07
C SER A 182 -4.62 2.26 23.32
N ARG A 183 -3.56 1.74 23.97
CA ARG A 183 -2.70 0.70 23.36
C ARG A 183 -3.49 -0.56 23.04
N GLU A 184 -4.52 -0.91 23.82
CA GLU A 184 -5.47 -1.95 23.45
C GLU A 184 -6.20 -1.55 22.16
N ARG A 185 -6.83 -0.37 22.05
CA ARG A 185 -7.46 0.07 20.78
C ARG A 185 -6.52 0.12 19.57
N GLN A 186 -5.20 0.15 19.77
CA GLN A 186 -4.20 0.14 18.69
C GLN A 186 -3.74 -1.27 18.29
N ALA A 187 -3.54 -2.18 19.24
CA ALA A 187 -3.12 -3.56 18.99
C ALA A 187 -4.31 -4.49 18.68
N ASP A 188 -5.47 -4.17 19.25
CA ASP A 188 -6.63 -5.05 19.33
C ASP A 188 -7.58 -4.86 18.13
N TRP A 189 -7.63 -3.66 17.50
CA TRP A 189 -8.69 -3.32 16.54
C TRP A 189 -8.83 -4.26 15.33
N PHE A 190 -7.75 -4.84 14.79
CA PHE A 190 -7.86 -5.50 13.48
C PHE A 190 -7.83 -7.03 13.50
N VAL A 191 -6.97 -7.65 14.32
CA VAL A 191 -6.80 -9.11 14.29
C VAL A 191 -7.49 -9.74 15.49
N THR A 192 -7.14 -9.30 16.71
CA THR A 192 -7.65 -9.91 17.95
C THR A 192 -9.12 -9.62 18.20
N VAL A 193 -9.59 -8.36 18.08
CA VAL A 193 -11.03 -8.03 18.22
C VAL A 193 -11.87 -8.76 17.18
N VAL A 194 -11.35 -8.91 15.95
CA VAL A 194 -12.07 -9.56 14.86
C VAL A 194 -12.12 -11.07 15.07
N GLU A 195 -11.00 -11.71 15.40
CA GLU A 195 -10.95 -13.13 15.73
C GLU A 195 -11.85 -13.46 16.93
N GLU A 196 -11.78 -12.69 18.01
CA GLU A 196 -12.60 -12.94 19.20
C GLU A 196 -14.09 -12.68 18.93
N SER A 197 -14.43 -11.62 18.18
CA SER A 197 -15.82 -11.32 17.83
C SER A 197 -16.41 -12.37 16.89
N PHE A 198 -15.69 -12.80 15.85
CA PHE A 198 -16.15 -13.84 14.93
C PHE A 198 -16.23 -15.22 15.61
N LYS A 199 -15.27 -15.54 16.47
CA LYS A 199 -15.29 -16.78 17.26
C LYS A 199 -16.51 -16.81 18.18
N THR A 200 -16.83 -15.68 18.83
CA THR A 200 -18.02 -15.53 19.68
C THR A 200 -19.31 -15.68 18.88
N VAL A 201 -19.44 -15.01 17.73
CA VAL A 201 -20.64 -15.13 16.88
C VAL A 201 -20.81 -16.56 16.31
N LEU A 202 -19.74 -17.18 15.81
CA LEU A 202 -19.80 -18.54 15.26
C LEU A 202 -20.15 -19.57 16.35
N SER A 203 -19.61 -19.41 17.55
CA SER A 203 -19.89 -20.31 18.68
C SER A 203 -21.31 -20.17 19.24
N THR A 204 -21.91 -18.98 19.13
CA THR A 204 -23.23 -18.68 19.72
C THR A 204 -24.41 -18.69 18.73
N ALA A 205 -24.14 -18.68 17.41
CA ALA A 205 -25.18 -18.73 16.39
C ALA A 205 -25.95 -20.06 16.41
N ASN A 206 -27.20 -20.02 16.90
CA ASN A 206 -28.10 -21.18 17.03
C ASN A 206 -28.73 -21.64 15.69
N TRP A 207 -28.61 -20.83 14.64
CA TRP A 207 -29.13 -21.12 13.30
C TRP A 207 -28.10 -21.82 12.39
N LEU A 208 -26.85 -21.96 12.83
CA LEU A 208 -25.81 -22.71 12.11
C LEU A 208 -25.76 -24.17 12.58
N ASP A 209 -25.70 -25.10 11.63
CA ASP A 209 -25.41 -26.50 11.93
C ASP A 209 -23.94 -26.68 12.39
N ASN A 210 -23.67 -27.81 13.04
CA ASN A 210 -22.37 -28.08 13.65
C ASN A 210 -21.22 -28.15 12.64
N TRP A 211 -21.49 -28.62 11.42
CA TRP A 211 -20.48 -28.74 10.37
C TRP A 211 -20.11 -27.36 9.82
N THR A 212 -21.11 -26.51 9.54
CA THR A 212 -20.89 -25.14 9.09
C THR A 212 -20.18 -24.30 10.14
N ARG A 213 -20.51 -24.48 11.43
CA ARG A 213 -19.81 -23.85 12.56
C ARG A 213 -18.33 -24.24 12.64
N ALA A 214 -18.03 -25.53 12.55
CA ALA A 214 -16.65 -26.04 12.59
C ALA A 214 -15.81 -25.49 11.42
N ASN A 215 -16.38 -25.45 10.22
CA ASN A 215 -15.72 -24.87 9.05
C ASN A 215 -15.49 -23.36 9.18
N GLY A 216 -16.44 -22.62 9.78
CA GLY A 216 -16.29 -21.19 10.05
C GLY A 216 -15.13 -20.92 11.00
N LEU A 217 -15.02 -21.70 12.08
CA LEU A 217 -13.93 -21.57 13.06
C LEU A 217 -12.58 -21.96 12.47
N MET A 218 -12.52 -23.00 11.61
CA MET A 218 -11.30 -23.41 10.92
C MET A 218 -10.79 -22.34 9.94
N LYS A 219 -11.70 -21.66 9.23
CA LYS A 219 -11.34 -20.54 8.35
C LYS A 219 -10.85 -19.33 9.13
N LEU A 220 -11.44 -19.08 10.30
CA LEU A 220 -11.02 -18.00 11.18
C LEU A 220 -9.60 -18.23 11.72
N SER A 221 -9.24 -19.47 12.04
CA SER A 221 -7.87 -19.82 12.46
C SER A 221 -6.82 -19.79 11.35
N GLN A 222 -7.23 -19.52 10.10
CA GLN A 222 -6.34 -19.32 8.94
C GLN A 222 -6.15 -17.84 8.61
N LEU A 223 -6.51 -16.92 9.51
CA LEU A 223 -6.09 -15.53 9.40
C LEU A 223 -4.56 -15.49 9.58
N GLU A 224 -3.85 -15.14 8.51
CA GLU A 224 -2.39 -15.10 8.51
C GLU A 224 -1.85 -13.67 8.58
N ALA A 225 -0.58 -13.54 8.97
CA ALA A 225 0.13 -12.27 9.03
C ALA A 225 0.31 -11.63 7.64
N MET A 226 0.41 -10.29 7.59
CA MET A 226 0.52 -9.52 6.34
C MET A 226 1.71 -9.92 5.44
N THR A 227 2.75 -10.57 5.97
CA THR A 227 3.87 -11.07 5.18
C THR A 227 3.49 -12.24 4.28
N THR A 228 2.65 -13.18 4.75
CA THR A 228 2.18 -14.30 3.94
C THR A 228 1.13 -13.87 2.92
N PHE A 229 0.41 -12.77 3.20
CA PHE A 229 -0.51 -12.15 2.25
C PHE A 229 0.21 -11.74 0.96
N TYR A 230 1.37 -11.07 1.06
CA TYR A 230 2.11 -10.63 -0.12
C TYR A 230 2.63 -11.82 -0.96
N ASP A 231 3.21 -12.83 -0.31
CA ASP A 231 3.67 -14.05 -0.97
C ASP A 231 2.51 -14.82 -1.63
N TYR A 232 1.35 -14.85 -0.97
CA TYR A 232 0.13 -15.44 -1.52
C TYR A 232 -0.28 -14.77 -2.84
N PHE A 233 -0.34 -13.43 -2.90
CA PHE A 233 -0.73 -12.73 -4.13
C PHE A 233 0.34 -12.84 -5.22
N LEU A 234 1.62 -12.80 -4.87
CA LEU A 234 2.71 -13.04 -5.83
C LEU A 234 2.61 -14.43 -6.46
N ALA A 235 2.36 -15.47 -5.66
CA ALA A 235 2.18 -16.83 -6.17
C ALA A 235 0.97 -16.96 -7.11
N LYS A 236 -0.07 -16.12 -6.93
CA LYS A 236 -1.26 -16.07 -7.78
C LYS A 236 -1.13 -15.16 -9.00
N ALA A 237 -0.18 -14.21 -8.98
CA ALA A 237 -0.01 -13.17 -10.00
C ALA A 237 0.36 -13.74 -11.37
N ASN A 238 0.96 -14.93 -11.44
CA ASN A 238 1.32 -15.59 -12.70
C ASN A 238 0.16 -16.38 -13.31
N TYR A 239 -0.93 -15.68 -13.62
CA TYR A 239 -2.09 -16.21 -14.37
C TYR A 239 -2.76 -17.44 -13.79
N GLN A 240 -2.66 -17.63 -12.47
CA GLN A 240 -3.43 -18.65 -11.77
C GLN A 240 -4.94 -18.35 -11.85
N PRO A 241 -5.82 -19.36 -11.80
CA PRO A 241 -7.26 -19.15 -11.80
C PRO A 241 -7.71 -18.20 -10.68
N VAL A 242 -8.68 -17.33 -10.98
CA VAL A 242 -9.27 -16.42 -10.00
C VAL A 242 -10.01 -17.25 -8.93
N ASP A 243 -9.63 -17.07 -7.67
CA ASP A 243 -10.37 -17.62 -6.54
C ASP A 243 -11.61 -16.77 -6.26
N LYS A 244 -12.77 -17.26 -6.71
CA LYS A 244 -14.06 -16.55 -6.55
C LYS A 244 -14.59 -16.57 -5.11
N THR A 245 -13.92 -17.28 -4.19
CA THR A 245 -14.29 -17.36 -2.78
C THR A 245 -13.60 -16.29 -1.93
N LEU A 246 -12.59 -15.59 -2.47
CA LEU A 246 -11.91 -14.49 -1.81
C LEU A 246 -12.84 -13.27 -1.65
N TRP A 247 -12.72 -12.57 -0.52
CA TRP A 247 -13.45 -11.34 -0.23
C TRP A 247 -12.51 -10.14 -0.27
N GLY A 248 -12.90 -9.08 -0.99
CA GLY A 248 -12.10 -7.84 -1.12
C GLY A 248 -12.21 -6.88 0.07
N MET A 249 -12.99 -7.20 1.09
CA MET A 249 -13.08 -6.49 2.37
C MET A 249 -13.47 -7.48 3.46
N LEU A 250 -13.02 -7.23 4.68
CA LEU A 250 -13.43 -8.04 5.82
C LEU A 250 -14.90 -7.75 6.19
N PRO A 251 -15.62 -8.71 6.78
CA PRO A 251 -17.04 -8.53 7.02
C PRO A 251 -17.45 -7.42 7.99
N GLN A 252 -16.53 -6.98 8.85
CA GLN A 252 -16.69 -5.91 9.82
C GLN A 252 -16.32 -4.51 9.29
N THR A 253 -15.80 -4.39 8.06
CA THR A 253 -15.52 -3.09 7.46
C THR A 253 -16.85 -2.37 7.20
N VAL A 254 -17.12 -1.28 7.92
CA VAL A 254 -18.27 -0.38 7.68
C VAL A 254 -17.95 0.46 6.45
N ASN A 255 -18.09 -0.17 5.29
CA ASN A 255 -17.93 0.41 3.97
C ASN A 255 -18.76 -0.42 2.98
N ALA A 256 -19.19 0.18 1.88
CA ALA A 256 -19.86 -0.54 0.82
C ALA A 256 -19.18 -0.27 -0.51
N TYR A 257 -19.10 -1.30 -1.34
CA TYR A 257 -18.79 -1.10 -2.75
C TYR A 257 -20.04 -0.53 -3.43
N GLU A 258 -20.15 0.80 -3.47
CA GLU A 258 -20.85 1.45 -4.60
C GLU A 258 -19.96 1.53 -5.85
N ARG A 259 -18.78 0.89 -5.85
CA ARG A 259 -18.05 0.56 -7.08
C ARG A 259 -18.47 -0.83 -7.54
N TYR A 260 -19.35 -0.87 -8.53
CA TYR A 260 -19.42 -1.98 -9.50
C TYR A 260 -18.00 -2.46 -9.81
N THR A 261 -17.64 -3.71 -9.48
CA THR A 261 -16.40 -4.34 -9.94
C THR A 261 -16.63 -4.78 -11.38
N PRO A 262 -16.16 -4.02 -12.40
CA PRO A 262 -16.58 -4.27 -13.78
C PRO A 262 -16.14 -5.65 -14.27
N ARG A 263 -15.02 -6.14 -13.73
CA ARG A 263 -14.41 -7.42 -14.11
C ARG A 263 -15.09 -8.65 -13.50
N GLU A 264 -15.80 -8.49 -12.39
CA GLU A 264 -16.54 -9.59 -11.75
C GLU A 264 -18.04 -9.55 -12.08
N ASN A 265 -18.53 -8.42 -12.58
CA ASN A 265 -19.94 -8.15 -12.88
C ASN A 265 -20.86 -8.53 -11.72
N LYS A 266 -20.49 -8.16 -10.48
CA LYS A 266 -21.26 -8.42 -9.27
C LYS A 266 -21.46 -7.12 -8.49
N MET A 267 -22.70 -6.85 -8.11
CA MET A 267 -23.00 -5.94 -7.01
C MET A 267 -23.04 -6.76 -5.71
N ARG A 268 -22.33 -6.31 -4.67
CA ARG A 268 -22.38 -6.92 -3.34
C ARG A 268 -22.72 -5.85 -2.31
N ARG A 269 -23.96 -5.85 -1.81
CA ARG A 269 -24.41 -5.06 -0.65
C ARG A 269 -24.48 -5.95 0.59
N ARG A 270 -24.23 -5.40 1.78
CA ARG A 270 -24.42 -6.10 3.07
C ARG A 270 -25.22 -5.26 4.08
N THR A 271 -25.88 -5.99 4.96
CA THR A 271 -26.98 -5.61 5.86
C THR A 271 -26.66 -4.55 6.93
N LEU A 272 -25.40 -4.19 7.18
CA LEU A 272 -25.07 -3.12 8.15
C LEU A 272 -25.42 -1.72 7.63
N GLU A 273 -25.55 -1.54 6.32
CA GLU A 273 -26.15 -0.33 5.72
C GLU A 273 -27.63 -0.16 6.07
N LEU A 274 -28.30 -1.24 6.50
CA LEU A 274 -29.73 -1.25 6.84
C LEU A 274 -29.97 -1.10 8.35
N SER A 275 -28.95 -0.86 9.17
CA SER A 275 -29.16 -0.59 10.59
C SER A 275 -29.39 0.92 10.78
N PRO A 276 -30.62 1.38 11.08
CA PRO A 276 -30.81 2.74 11.51
C PRO A 276 -30.36 2.82 12.97
N GLN A 277 -29.17 3.39 13.19
CA GLN A 277 -28.61 3.77 14.49
C GLN A 277 -28.35 2.62 15.47
N LEU A 278 -27.09 2.52 15.93
CA LEU A 278 -26.68 2.36 17.34
C LEU A 278 -25.15 2.48 17.42
#